data_AF-A0A6C0C6S5-F1
#
_entry.id   AF-A0A6C0C6S5-F1
#
_cell.length_a   1.000
_cell.length_b   1.000
_cell.length_c   1.000
_cell.angle_alpha   90.00
_cell.angle_beta   90.00
_cell.angle_gamma   90.00
#
_symmetry.space_group_name_H-M   'P 1'
#
loop_
_entity.id
_entity.type
_entity.pdbx_description
1 polymer ?
#
loop_
_entity_poly.entity_id
_entity_poly.type
_entity_poly.pdbx_seq_one_letter_code
_entity_poly.pdbx_strand_id
1 'polypeptide(L)'
;MNMYETGSEIINYQLRSFYHANLQHLAANAISFYGLSFIEDVIGTSRFIVCIVFLWIVSSTLLYIYHEMFSSRKILTVGFSAVIFGLFVVYFSLMHESPSMTVAKLVISILPQMIIPGVSFEGHIFGVIAGFLYVTLFPVG
;
A
#
# COMPACT_ATOMS: atom_id res chain seq x y z
N MET A 1 8.06 18.55 8.11
CA MET A 1 7.32 18.42 6.84
C MET A 1 5.91 18.91 7.12
N ASN A 2 5.48 20.01 6.49
CA ASN A 2 4.10 20.49 6.65
C ASN A 2 3.18 19.59 5.82
N MET A 3 2.45 18.72 6.51
CA MET A 3 1.34 17.99 5.92
C MET A 3 0.17 18.95 5.75
N TYR A 4 -0.66 18.76 4.72
CA TYR A 4 -1.93 19.48 4.65
C TYR A 4 -2.73 19.22 5.93
N GLU A 5 -3.10 20.28 6.64
CA GLU A 5 -4.07 20.23 7.74
C GLU A 5 -5.42 20.69 7.17
N THR A 6 -6.09 19.78 6.49
CA THR A 6 -7.36 20.08 5.80
C THR A 6 -8.56 20.27 6.74
N GLY A 7 -8.35 20.19 8.06
CA GLY A 7 -9.41 20.09 9.06
C GLY A 7 -10.12 18.73 9.11
N SER A 8 -9.78 17.80 8.21
CA SER A 8 -10.35 16.45 8.12
C SER A 8 -9.24 15.40 8.14
N GLU A 9 -9.13 14.66 9.26
CA GLU A 9 -8.09 13.65 9.40
C GLU A 9 -8.19 12.57 8.33
N ILE A 10 -9.40 12.10 7.98
CA ILE A 10 -9.55 11.08 6.94
C ILE A 10 -8.98 11.55 5.59
N ILE A 11 -9.17 12.82 5.23
CA ILE A 11 -8.57 13.41 4.01
C ILE A 11 -7.04 13.48 4.17
N ASN A 12 -6.56 13.91 5.35
CA ASN A 12 -5.12 13.96 5.62
C ASN A 12 -4.47 12.57 5.45
N TYR A 13 -5.12 11.48 5.86
CA TYR A 13 -4.63 10.11 5.64
C TYR A 13 -4.53 9.73 4.16
N GLN A 14 -5.48 10.15 3.33
CA GLN A 14 -5.42 9.94 1.88
C GLN A 14 -4.25 10.69 1.24
N LEU A 15 -4.03 11.95 1.65
CA LEU A 15 -2.98 12.80 1.09
C LEU A 15 -1.58 12.35 1.50
N ARG A 16 -1.43 11.71 2.67
CA ARG A 16 -0.16 11.15 3.14
C ARG A 16 0.49 10.19 2.15
N SER A 17 -0.28 9.50 1.30
CA SER A 17 0.25 8.60 0.27
C SER A 17 1.12 9.30 -0.78
N PHE A 18 0.94 10.61 -0.97
CA PHE A 18 1.72 11.40 -1.94
C PHE A 18 2.94 12.08 -1.31
N TYR A 19 3.02 12.13 0.02
CA TYR A 19 4.18 12.64 0.73
C TYR A 19 5.25 11.56 0.88
N HIS A 20 6.52 11.97 0.85
CA HIS A 20 7.64 11.06 1.04
C HIS A 20 8.64 11.68 2.00
N ALA A 21 9.11 10.88 2.96
CA ALA A 21 10.00 11.34 4.04
C ALA A 21 11.29 11.99 3.52
N ASN A 22 11.84 11.47 2.42
CA ASN A 22 13.04 11.97 1.75
C ASN A 22 13.10 11.46 0.30
N LEU A 23 14.11 11.92 -0.45
CA LEU A 23 14.27 11.56 -1.86
C LEU A 23 14.55 10.06 -2.05
N GLN A 24 15.28 9.41 -1.14
CA GLN A 24 15.55 7.98 -1.21
C GLN A 24 14.27 7.15 -1.09
N HIS A 25 13.38 7.54 -0.18
CA HIS A 25 12.07 6.89 -0.01
C HIS A 25 11.18 7.10 -1.24
N LEU A 26 11.17 8.30 -1.84
CA LEU A 26 10.47 8.57 -3.09
C LEU A 26 11.02 7.70 -4.24
N ALA A 27 12.35 7.66 -4.41
CA ALA A 27 13.00 6.87 -5.46
C ALA A 27 12.70 5.37 -5.30
N ALA A 28 12.75 4.85 -4.07
CA ALA A 28 12.39 3.46 -3.79
C ALA A 28 10.94 3.15 -4.19
N ASN A 29 9.98 3.98 -3.79
CA ASN A 29 8.58 3.78 -4.18
C ASN A 29 8.38 3.89 -5.70
N ALA A 30 9.03 4.85 -6.36
CA ALA A 30 8.93 5.02 -7.81
C ALA A 30 9.48 3.81 -8.57
N ILE A 31 10.65 3.29 -8.18
CA ILE A 31 11.27 2.12 -8.79
C ILE A 31 10.40 0.88 -8.55
N SER A 32 9.91 0.66 -7.33
CA SER A 32 9.05 -0.47 -7.02
C SER A 32 7.71 -0.41 -7.75
N PHE A 33 7.10 0.77 -7.84
CA PHE A 33 5.87 0.97 -8.61
C PHE A 33 6.08 0.73 -10.10
N TYR A 34 7.15 1.29 -10.69
CA TYR A 34 7.51 1.03 -12.08
C TYR A 34 7.75 -0.47 -12.33
N GLY A 35 8.45 -1.13 -11.41
CA GLY A 35 8.70 -2.58 -11.48
C GLY A 35 7.43 -3.44 -11.44
N LEU A 36 6.31 -2.91 -10.93
CA LEU A 36 4.99 -3.57 -10.92
C LEU A 36 4.04 -3.04 -11.99
N SER A 37 4.44 -2.04 -12.78
CA SER A 37 3.59 -1.43 -13.81
C SER A 37 3.20 -2.40 -14.93
N PHE A 38 3.97 -3.47 -15.15
CA PHE A 38 3.63 -4.54 -16.10
C PHE A 38 2.30 -5.23 -15.77
N ILE A 39 1.79 -5.12 -14.54
CA ILE A 39 0.44 -5.59 -14.18
C ILE A 39 -0.59 -4.93 -15.10
N GLU A 40 -0.38 -3.67 -15.50
CA GLU A 40 -1.23 -2.95 -16.45
C GLU A 40 -1.37 -3.70 -17.78
N ASP A 41 -0.28 -4.23 -18.33
CA ASP A 41 -0.29 -4.99 -19.57
C ASP A 41 -1.08 -6.30 -19.45
N VAL A 42 -1.12 -6.87 -18.24
CA VAL A 42 -1.81 -8.14 -17.95
C VAL A 42 -3.31 -7.94 -17.73
N ILE A 43 -3.72 -6.97 -16.91
CA ILE A 43 -5.13 -6.78 -16.53
C ILE A 43 -5.84 -5.68 -17.35
N GLY A 44 -5.09 -4.91 -18.13
CA GLY A 44 -5.55 -3.76 -18.91
C GLY A 44 -5.63 -2.46 -18.11
N THR A 45 -5.37 -1.33 -18.78
CA THR A 45 -5.31 0.02 -18.20
C THR A 45 -6.50 0.38 -17.30
N SER A 46 -7.73 0.13 -17.74
CA SER A 46 -8.92 0.50 -16.95
C SER A 46 -8.98 -0.25 -15.62
N ARG A 47 -8.67 -1.55 -15.62
CA ARG A 47 -8.64 -2.36 -14.39
C ARG A 47 -7.46 -1.99 -13.52
N PHE A 48 -6.31 -1.66 -14.11
CA PHE A 48 -5.14 -1.22 -13.37
C PHE A 48 -5.37 0.13 -12.66
N ILE A 49 -6.03 1.09 -13.31
CA ILE A 49 -6.42 2.36 -12.68
C ILE A 49 -7.36 2.10 -11.49
N VAL A 50 -8.40 1.27 -11.69
CA VAL A 50 -9.33 0.89 -10.61
C VAL A 50 -8.59 0.21 -9.46
N CYS A 51 -7.65 -0.69 -9.76
CA CYS A 51 -6.79 -1.35 -8.79
C CYS A 51 -6.03 -0.33 -7.94
N ILE A 52 -5.28 0.58 -8.57
CA ILE A 52 -4.49 1.59 -7.87
C ILE A 52 -5.38 2.46 -6.98
N VAL A 53 -6.50 2.97 -7.52
CA VAL A 53 -7.41 3.84 -6.77
C VAL A 53 -8.04 3.09 -5.60
N PHE A 54 -8.46 1.84 -5.80
CA PHE A 54 -9.00 1.00 -4.74
C PHE A 54 -7.97 0.78 -3.63
N LEU A 55 -6.75 0.35 -3.99
CA LEU A 55 -5.69 0.09 -3.03
C LEU A 55 -5.34 1.36 -2.23
N TRP A 56 -5.24 2.51 -2.90
CA TRP A 56 -4.96 3.79 -2.26
C TRP A 56 -6.03 4.18 -1.24
N ILE A 57 -7.30 4.21 -1.67
CA ILE A 57 -8.41 4.64 -0.82
C ILE A 57 -8.61 3.69 0.36
N VAL A 58 -8.63 2.39 0.08
CA VAL A 58 -8.94 1.37 1.09
C VAL A 58 -7.82 1.24 2.12
N SER A 59 -6.56 1.14 1.69
CA SER A 59 -5.45 1.01 2.65
C SER A 59 -5.33 2.24 3.57
N SER A 60 -5.48 3.44 3.02
CA SER A 60 -5.44 4.70 3.78
C SER A 60 -6.61 4.83 4.75
N THR A 61 -7.81 4.39 4.34
CA THR A 61 -9.01 4.39 5.19
C THR A 61 -8.89 3.39 6.33
N LEU A 62 -8.40 2.18 6.05
CA LEU A 62 -8.19 1.16 7.08
C LEU A 62 -7.14 1.61 8.12
N LEU A 63 -6.03 2.22 7.66
CA LEU A 63 -5.02 2.78 8.56
C LEU A 63 -5.58 3.92 9.41
N TYR A 64 -6.40 4.81 8.83
CA TYR A 64 -7.10 5.85 9.58
C TYR A 64 -7.97 5.26 10.69
N ILE A 65 -8.86 4.32 10.35
CA ILE A 65 -9.74 3.64 11.32
C ILE A 65 -8.92 2.99 12.44
N TYR A 66 -7.83 2.31 12.08
CA TYR A 66 -6.94 1.67 13.06
C TYR A 66 -6.31 2.69 14.02
N HIS A 67 -5.77 3.80 13.51
CA HIS A 67 -5.17 4.83 14.36
C HIS A 67 -6.20 5.60 15.20
N GLU A 68 -7.44 5.74 14.76
CA GLU A 68 -8.52 6.32 15.58
C GLU A 68 -8.91 5.36 16.72
N MET A 69 -8.98 4.06 16.46
CA MET A 69 -9.25 3.05 17.49
C MET A 69 -8.09 2.88 18.48
N PHE A 70 -6.86 3.05 18.01
CA PHE A 70 -5.62 2.86 18.78
C PHE A 70 -4.75 4.12 18.72
N SER A 71 -5.24 5.21 19.32
CA SER A 71 -4.58 6.53 19.27
C SER A 71 -3.13 6.53 19.76
N SER A 72 -2.76 5.65 20.70
CA SER A 72 -1.37 5.47 21.17
C SER A 72 -0.41 4.95 20.10
N ARG A 73 -0.92 4.38 19.02
CA ARG A 73 -0.16 3.88 17.87
C ARG A 73 -0.06 4.91 16.73
N LYS A 74 -0.70 6.08 16.87
CA LYS A 74 -0.75 7.10 15.82
C LYS A 74 0.65 7.67 15.57
N ILE A 75 1.28 7.18 14.50
CA ILE A 75 2.56 7.68 13.99
C ILE A 75 2.35 8.33 12.62
N LEU A 76 3.15 9.35 12.31
CA LEU A 76 3.13 9.96 10.99
C LEU A 76 3.58 8.92 9.95
N THR A 77 2.64 8.51 9.10
CA THR A 77 2.86 7.57 8.00
C THR A 77 2.77 8.32 6.69
N VAL A 78 3.70 8.08 5.77
CA VAL A 78 3.75 8.74 4.46
C VAL A 78 4.20 7.76 3.39
N GLY A 79 3.83 8.02 2.14
CA GLY A 79 4.35 7.34 0.97
C GLY A 79 3.36 6.40 0.30
N PHE A 80 3.67 6.07 -0.95
CA PHE A 80 2.82 5.24 -1.82
C PHE A 80 2.99 3.73 -1.57
N SER A 81 3.84 3.36 -0.61
CA SER A 81 4.24 1.97 -0.36
C SER A 81 3.06 1.05 0.01
N ALA A 82 2.03 1.54 0.70
CA ALA A 82 0.83 0.75 0.98
C ALA A 82 0.16 0.24 -0.32
N VAL A 83 0.08 1.09 -1.36
CA VAL A 83 -0.43 0.69 -2.68
C VAL A 83 0.48 -0.33 -3.34
N ILE A 84 1.80 -0.14 -3.24
CA ILE A 84 2.81 -1.07 -3.79
C ILE A 84 2.69 -2.45 -3.13
N PHE A 85 2.48 -2.52 -1.82
CA PHE A 85 2.23 -3.78 -1.10
C PHE A 85 0.91 -4.44 -1.52
N GLY A 86 -0.13 -3.66 -1.80
CA GLY A 86 -1.35 -4.17 -2.41
C GLY A 86 -1.11 -4.75 -3.81
N LEU A 87 -0.31 -4.07 -4.64
CA LEU A 87 0.07 -4.54 -5.98
C LEU A 87 0.90 -5.82 -5.95
N PHE A 88 1.74 -6.03 -4.93
CA PHE A 88 2.41 -7.33 -4.75
C PHE A 88 1.40 -8.48 -4.55
N VAL A 89 0.33 -8.27 -3.77
CA VAL A 89 -0.73 -9.28 -3.62
C VAL A 89 -1.40 -9.57 -4.96
N VAL A 90 -1.72 -8.52 -5.74
CA VAL A 90 -2.30 -8.66 -7.08
C VAL A 90 -1.37 -9.44 -8.01
N TYR A 91 -0.08 -9.10 -8.01
CA TYR A 91 0.94 -9.81 -8.77
C TYR A 91 1.00 -11.30 -8.41
N PHE A 92 1.08 -11.64 -7.13
CA PHE A 92 1.14 -13.04 -6.72
C PHE A 92 -0.16 -13.81 -7.04
N SER A 93 -1.31 -13.13 -7.00
CA SER A 93 -2.58 -13.70 -7.46
C SER A 93 -2.57 -14.00 -8.96
N LEU A 94 -1.98 -13.14 -9.78
CA LEU A 94 -1.81 -13.35 -11.23
C LEU A 94 -0.85 -14.52 -11.55
N MET A 95 0.12 -14.77 -10.67
CA MET A 95 1.03 -15.91 -10.78
C MET A 95 0.41 -17.24 -10.32
N HIS A 96 -0.87 -17.24 -9.91
CA HIS A 96 -1.56 -18.40 -9.32
C HIS A 96 -0.78 -19.05 -8.17
N GLU A 97 -0.03 -18.25 -7.41
CA GLU A 97 0.73 -18.76 -6.27
C GLU A 97 -0.20 -19.18 -5.14
N SER A 98 0.22 -20.18 -4.36
CA SER A 98 -0.53 -20.55 -3.16
C SER A 98 -0.58 -19.35 -2.20
N PRO A 99 -1.68 -19.20 -1.42
CA PRO A 99 -1.76 -18.14 -0.41
C PRO A 99 -0.59 -18.19 0.58
N SER A 100 -0.11 -19.38 0.93
CA SER A 100 1.05 -19.57 1.81
C SER A 100 2.35 -19.02 1.23
N MET A 101 2.59 -19.21 -0.07
CA MET A 101 3.78 -18.68 -0.76
C MET A 101 3.70 -17.16 -0.89
N THR A 102 2.53 -16.64 -1.25
CA THR A 102 2.22 -15.21 -1.31
C THR A 102 2.54 -14.53 0.02
N VAL A 103 2.01 -15.08 1.13
CA VAL A 103 2.26 -14.56 2.48
C VAL A 103 3.74 -14.65 2.84
N ALA A 104 4.42 -15.76 2.55
CA ALA A 104 5.85 -15.90 2.83
C ALA A 104 6.70 -14.83 2.12
N LYS A 105 6.43 -14.58 0.83
CA LYS A 105 7.12 -13.53 0.05
C LYS A 105 6.86 -12.14 0.60
N LEU A 106 5.60 -11.83 0.94
CA LEU A 106 5.24 -10.54 1.54
C LEU A 106 5.93 -10.34 2.90
N VAL A 107 5.98 -11.38 3.75
CA VAL A 107 6.69 -11.32 5.03
C VAL A 107 8.17 -11.02 4.82
N ILE A 108 8.83 -11.70 3.86
CA ILE A 108 10.24 -11.44 3.53
C ILE A 108 10.42 -10.00 3.01
N SER A 109 9.47 -9.46 2.25
CA SER A 109 9.53 -8.07 1.75
C SER A 109 9.31 -7.01 2.84
N ILE A 110 8.50 -7.31 3.87
CA ILE A 110 8.16 -6.37 4.95
C ILE A 110 9.17 -6.43 6.10
N LEU A 111 9.71 -7.60 6.44
CA LEU A 111 10.59 -7.81 7.60
C LEU A 111 11.78 -6.84 7.67
N PRO A 112 12.53 -6.58 6.58
CA PRO A 112 13.64 -5.62 6.60
C PRO A 112 13.18 -4.19 6.93
N GLN A 113 11.93 -3.85 6.63
CA GLN A 113 11.38 -2.52 6.79
C GLN A 113 10.91 -2.24 8.23
N MET A 114 10.72 -3.27 9.05
CA MET A 114 10.37 -3.12 10.48
C MET A 114 11.44 -2.41 11.31
N ILE A 115 12.69 -2.40 10.83
CA ILE A 115 13.85 -1.88 11.55
C ILE A 115 14.22 -0.47 11.06
N ILE A 116 13.56 0.04 10.01
CA ILE A 116 13.84 1.35 9.43
C ILE A 116 13.01 2.41 10.17
N PRO A 117 13.64 3.32 10.94
CA PRO A 117 12.91 4.35 11.67
C PRO A 117 12.13 5.26 10.71
N GLY A 118 10.86 5.51 11.00
CA GLY A 118 9.98 6.38 10.20
C GLY A 118 9.23 5.70 9.05
N VAL A 119 9.38 4.38 8.88
CA VAL A 119 8.55 3.58 7.97
C VAL A 119 7.43 2.93 8.80
N SER A 120 6.17 3.20 8.46
CA SER A 120 5.04 2.56 9.15
C SER A 120 4.82 1.16 8.61
N PHE A 121 5.18 0.19 9.44
CA PHE A 121 4.84 -1.21 9.25
C PHE A 121 3.32 -1.40 9.12
N GLU A 122 2.52 -0.67 9.91
CA GLU A 122 1.07 -0.73 9.86
C GLU A 122 0.53 -0.35 8.48
N GLY A 123 1.08 0.71 7.87
CA GLY A 123 0.70 1.13 6.52
C GLY A 123 0.88 0.02 5.47
N HIS A 124 1.95 -0.77 5.58
CA HIS A 124 2.21 -1.89 4.67
C HIS A 124 1.24 -3.05 4.89
N ILE A 125 0.91 -3.37 6.15
CA ILE A 125 -0.11 -4.37 6.47
C ILE A 125 -1.45 -3.99 5.85
N PHE A 126 -1.90 -2.74 6.01
CA PHE A 126 -3.18 -2.31 5.44
C PHE A 126 -3.15 -2.26 3.90
N GLY A 127 -1.99 -2.03 3.30
CA GLY A 127 -1.76 -2.25 1.87
C GLY A 127 -2.00 -3.69 1.43
N VAL A 128 -1.41 -4.66 2.14
CA VAL A 128 -1.60 -6.10 1.89
C VAL A 128 -3.08 -6.50 2.07
N ILE A 129 -3.73 -6.04 3.13
CA ILE A 129 -5.16 -6.30 3.37
C ILE A 129 -6.01 -5.74 2.23
N ALA A 130 -5.75 -4.51 1.79
CA ALA A 130 -6.43 -3.91 0.64
C ALA A 130 -6.19 -4.74 -0.65
N GLY A 131 -4.99 -5.28 -0.85
CA GLY A 131 -4.67 -6.20 -1.94
C GLY A 131 -5.52 -7.46 -1.93
N PHE A 132 -5.61 -8.14 -0.78
CA PHE A 132 -6.46 -9.33 -0.63
C PHE A 132 -7.95 -9.02 -0.87
N LEU A 133 -8.43 -7.89 -0.35
CA LEU A 133 -9.80 -7.42 -0.61
C LEU A 133 -10.03 -7.17 -2.10
N TYR A 134 -9.10 -6.51 -2.78
CA TYR A 134 -9.20 -6.24 -4.21
C TYR A 134 -9.31 -7.54 -5.03
N VAL A 135 -8.37 -8.48 -4.87
CA VAL A 135 -8.38 -9.73 -5.68
C VAL A 135 -9.59 -10.62 -5.38
N THR A 136 -10.17 -10.51 -4.19
CA THR A 136 -11.39 -11.23 -3.81
C THR A 136 -12.63 -10.62 -4.48
N LEU A 137 -12.69 -9.28 -4.57
CA LEU A 137 -13.84 -8.55 -5.14
C LEU A 137 -13.76 -8.43 -6.67
N PHE A 138 -12.54 -8.37 -7.20
CA PHE A 138 -12.23 -8.21 -8.62
C PHE A 138 -11.26 -9.32 -9.05
N PRO A 139 -11.76 -10.52 -9.35
CA PRO A 139 -10.92 -11.62 -9.80
C PRO A 139 -10.07 -11.19 -10.99
N VAL A 140 -8.75 -11.32 -10.84
CA VAL A 140 -7.74 -10.86 -11.81
C VAL A 140 -7.25 -11.98 -12.74
N GLY A 141 -7.83 -13.17 -12.66
CA GLY A 141 -7.54 -14.34 -13.51
C GLY A 141 -8.77 -14.86 -14.23
#